data_AF-E3RW61-F1
#
_entry.id   AF-E3RW61-F1
#
_cell.length_a   1.000
_cell.length_b   1.000
_cell.length_c   1.000
_cell.angle_alpha   90.00
_cell.angle_beta   90.00
_cell.angle_gamma   90.00
#
_symmetry.space_group_name_H-M   'P 1'
#
loop_
_entity.id
_entity.type
_entity.pdbx_description
1 polymer ?
#
loop_
_entity_poly.entity_id
_entity_poly.type
_entity_poly.pdbx_seq_one_letter_code
_entity_poly.pdbx_strand_id
1 'polypeptide(L)'
;MYLALVSPSDTSEEFILTENAFSIHEGPVSNSVDRLTGKITTTTSTEFHLLNVISPHLALILRSNYLPEPFEDMDPRLSKNRKLLLDCNMLLHIDPDATTSLLYDLPVAKARNSYTTVVDGRILLADGADGKPRPSDKFYFTFFQLETRHVQTINTVILDQAHCISTLVFKSQLALRKALEFYLSVSTQTTGIYSIKTISDRPNDPMLLLLRKLEHLTHQLGSDVKANYYVNRLADDNDEIRRAIPYVMKELRKVSARDPLAMTIFVLIGVLEKLRTDIPTMCTLDRTLADQGRLPYPNMVFQAVHSMDPITSDAHIMALRTLNLEA
;
A
#
# COMPACT_ATOMS: atom_id res chain seq x y z
N MET A 1 -15.94 -3.71 -8.21
CA MET A 1 -15.19 -2.91 -9.21
C MET A 1 -16.08 -2.59 -10.40
N TYR A 2 -15.73 -1.59 -11.20
CA TYR A 2 -16.36 -1.29 -12.48
C TYR A 2 -15.32 -1.13 -13.59
N LEU A 3 -15.73 -1.38 -14.82
CA LEU A 3 -14.88 -1.33 -16.01
C LEU A 3 -14.81 0.08 -16.59
N ALA A 4 -13.59 0.56 -16.86
CA ALA A 4 -13.30 1.75 -17.64
C ALA A 4 -12.30 1.43 -18.78
N LEU A 5 -12.49 2.09 -19.92
CA LEU A 5 -11.57 2.01 -21.07
C LEU A 5 -10.80 3.32 -21.15
N VAL A 6 -9.47 3.23 -21.27
CA VAL A 6 -8.60 4.40 -21.25
C VAL A 6 -7.61 4.41 -22.40
N SER A 7 -7.26 5.61 -22.86
CA SER A 7 -6.27 5.86 -23.89
C SER A 7 -5.40 7.06 -23.51
N PRO A 8 -4.12 7.12 -23.89
CA PRO A 8 -3.32 8.34 -23.73
C PRO A 8 -3.91 9.49 -24.56
N SER A 9 -4.03 10.68 -23.99
CA SER A 9 -4.46 11.87 -24.72
C SER A 9 -3.36 12.38 -25.67
N ASP A 10 -2.09 12.24 -25.28
CA ASP A 10 -0.93 12.44 -26.16
C ASP A 10 -0.62 11.16 -26.94
N THR A 11 -0.80 11.21 -28.25
CA THR A 11 -0.51 10.09 -29.17
C THR A 11 0.97 9.67 -29.20
N SER A 12 1.88 10.51 -28.70
CA SER A 12 3.31 10.20 -28.55
C SER A 12 3.60 9.28 -27.36
N GLU A 13 2.64 9.11 -26.46
CA GLU A 13 2.72 8.24 -25.29
C GLU A 13 2.04 6.89 -25.53
N GLU A 14 2.44 5.90 -24.74
CA GLU A 14 1.85 4.56 -24.81
C GLU A 14 1.88 3.85 -23.45
N PHE A 15 0.98 2.87 -23.33
CA PHE A 15 1.04 1.90 -22.26
C PHE A 15 2.04 0.79 -22.62
N ILE A 16 2.90 0.45 -21.65
CA ILE A 16 3.85 -0.66 -21.77
C ILE A 16 3.14 -1.96 -21.44
N LEU A 17 3.53 -3.06 -22.11
CA LEU A 17 3.04 -4.39 -21.82
C LEU A 17 4.17 -5.27 -21.26
N THR A 18 3.83 -6.05 -20.23
CA THR A 18 4.74 -6.96 -19.53
C THR A 18 4.16 -8.39 -19.53
N GLU A 19 4.97 -9.42 -19.25
CA GLU A 19 4.51 -10.82 -19.26
C GLU A 19 3.35 -11.09 -18.28
N ASN A 20 3.25 -10.31 -17.19
CA ASN A 20 2.21 -10.40 -16.18
C ASN A 20 0.99 -9.51 -16.47
N ALA A 21 0.78 -9.07 -17.71
CA ALA A 21 -0.23 -8.07 -18.13
C ALA A 21 -1.68 -8.30 -17.64
N PHE A 22 -2.04 -9.53 -17.26
CA PHE A 22 -3.39 -9.88 -16.80
C PHE A 22 -3.54 -9.98 -15.28
N SER A 23 -2.46 -9.73 -14.52
CA SER A 23 -2.44 -9.81 -13.06
C SER A 23 -1.84 -8.56 -12.41
N ILE A 24 -1.80 -7.44 -13.13
CA ILE A 24 -1.27 -6.18 -12.63
C ILE A 24 -2.36 -5.48 -11.82
N HIS A 25 -2.04 -5.18 -10.56
CA HIS A 25 -2.95 -4.46 -9.69
C HIS A 25 -2.29 -3.24 -9.05
N GLU A 26 -3.05 -2.16 -8.90
CA GLU A 26 -2.67 -0.98 -8.15
C GLU A 26 -3.36 -1.06 -6.79
N GLY A 27 -2.60 -0.93 -5.71
CA GLY A 27 -3.11 -0.86 -4.36
C GLY A 27 -2.24 -1.57 -3.32
N PRO A 28 -2.54 -1.38 -2.02
CA PRO A 28 -1.69 -1.84 -0.94
C PRO A 28 -1.75 -3.34 -0.74
N VAL A 29 -0.57 -3.93 -0.47
CA VAL A 29 -0.40 -5.31 -0.02
C VAL A 29 0.35 -5.31 1.30
N SER A 30 -0.27 -5.82 2.34
CA SER A 30 0.35 -6.09 3.63
C SER A 30 0.76 -7.55 3.71
N ASN A 31 1.97 -7.78 4.20
CA ASN A 31 2.54 -9.12 4.36
C ASN A 31 2.98 -9.34 5.81
N SER A 32 2.81 -10.55 6.31
CA SER A 32 3.54 -11.05 7.47
C SER A 32 4.79 -11.80 7.00
N VAL A 33 5.83 -11.78 7.83
CA VAL A 33 7.04 -12.57 7.61
C VAL A 33 7.17 -13.55 8.75
N ASP A 34 7.17 -14.83 8.44
CA ASP A 34 7.58 -15.86 9.38
C ASP A 34 9.07 -15.65 9.68
N ARG A 35 9.38 -15.32 10.93
CA ARG A 35 10.73 -14.98 11.37
C ARG A 35 11.67 -16.18 11.38
N LEU A 36 11.16 -17.40 11.54
CA LEU A 36 11.96 -18.63 11.58
C LEU A 36 12.31 -19.10 10.17
N THR A 37 11.35 -19.05 9.25
CA THR A 37 11.53 -19.55 7.88
C THR A 37 11.87 -18.45 6.87
N GLY A 38 11.70 -17.17 7.24
CA GLY A 38 11.76 -16.04 6.32
C GLY A 38 10.62 -16.00 5.31
N LYS A 39 9.60 -16.87 5.47
CA LYS A 39 8.49 -16.98 4.52
C LYS A 39 7.56 -15.77 4.64
N ILE A 40 7.35 -15.09 3.51
CA ILE A 40 6.43 -13.96 3.41
C ILE A 40 5.03 -14.52 3.08
N THR A 41 4.02 -14.11 3.83
CA THR A 41 2.61 -14.43 3.58
C THR A 41 1.81 -13.15 3.47
N THR A 42 1.06 -12.99 2.39
CA THR A 42 0.13 -11.86 2.26
C THR A 42 -1.00 -11.99 3.27
N THR A 43 -1.18 -10.97 4.10
CA THR A 43 -2.22 -10.92 5.15
C THR A 43 -3.44 -10.15 4.70
N THR A 44 -3.22 -9.03 4.02
CA THR A 44 -4.29 -8.15 3.52
C THR A 44 -3.85 -7.56 2.19
N SER A 45 -4.76 -7.53 1.22
CA SER A 45 -4.57 -6.82 -0.04
C SER A 45 -5.80 -5.98 -0.35
N THR A 46 -5.59 -4.81 -0.93
CA THR A 46 -6.68 -3.99 -1.49
C THR A 46 -6.35 -3.67 -2.92
N GLU A 47 -7.13 -4.21 -3.84
CA GLU A 47 -7.03 -3.92 -5.26
C GLU A 47 -7.84 -2.66 -5.56
N PHE A 48 -7.17 -1.53 -5.67
CA PHE A 48 -7.80 -0.27 -6.07
C PHE A 48 -8.06 -0.25 -7.58
N HIS A 49 -7.11 -0.74 -8.36
CA HIS A 49 -7.28 -0.95 -9.79
C HIS A 49 -6.70 -2.28 -10.25
N LEU A 50 -7.35 -2.96 -11.20
CA LEU A 50 -6.74 -4.02 -11.99
C LEU A 50 -6.49 -3.48 -13.40
N LEU A 51 -5.26 -3.60 -13.88
CA LEU A 51 -4.79 -2.99 -15.11
C LEU A 51 -4.57 -4.07 -16.16
N ASN A 52 -5.12 -3.86 -17.37
CA ASN A 52 -4.94 -4.75 -18.50
C ASN A 52 -4.65 -3.93 -19.76
N VAL A 53 -3.44 -4.01 -20.27
CA VAL A 53 -3.06 -3.30 -21.51
C VAL A 53 -3.47 -4.14 -22.72
N ILE A 54 -4.31 -3.58 -23.58
CA ILE A 54 -4.81 -4.25 -24.80
C ILE A 54 -3.91 -3.89 -25.99
N SER A 55 -3.50 -2.62 -26.06
CA SER A 55 -2.60 -2.10 -27.09
C SER A 55 -1.85 -0.88 -26.54
N PRO A 56 -0.81 -0.39 -27.24
CA PRO A 56 -0.08 0.83 -26.85
C PRO A 56 -1.01 2.03 -26.53
N HIS A 57 -2.17 2.13 -27.19
CA HIS A 57 -3.11 3.25 -27.04
C HIS A 57 -4.43 2.88 -26.39
N LEU A 58 -4.55 1.68 -25.81
CA LEU A 58 -5.78 1.23 -25.16
C LEU A 58 -5.48 0.32 -23.98
N ALA A 59 -5.96 0.71 -22.81
CA ALA A 59 -5.97 -0.14 -21.63
C ALA A 59 -7.37 -0.25 -21.04
N LEU A 60 -7.59 -1.37 -20.36
CA LEU A 60 -8.75 -1.69 -19.58
C LEU A 60 -8.39 -1.55 -18.10
N ILE A 61 -9.23 -0.85 -17.36
CA ILE A 61 -9.07 -0.65 -15.92
C ILE A 61 -10.33 -1.14 -15.21
N LEU A 62 -10.18 -2.10 -14.30
CA LEU A 62 -11.22 -2.41 -13.31
C LEU A 62 -10.93 -1.58 -12.07
N ARG A 63 -11.75 -0.55 -11.83
CA ARG A 63 -11.60 0.37 -10.71
C ARG A 63 -12.47 -0.05 -9.53
N SER A 64 -11.91 0.00 -8.32
CA SER A 64 -12.63 -0.30 -7.09
C SER A 64 -13.76 0.69 -6.81
N ASN A 65 -14.85 0.18 -6.24
CA ASN A 65 -15.97 1.00 -5.77
C ASN A 65 -15.64 1.76 -4.48
N TYR A 66 -14.47 1.51 -3.87
CA TYR A 66 -13.96 2.32 -2.76
C TYR A 66 -13.40 3.68 -3.20
N LEU A 67 -13.11 3.84 -4.49
CA LEU A 67 -12.55 5.07 -5.04
C LEU A 67 -13.64 6.01 -5.55
N PRO A 68 -13.38 7.33 -5.64
CA PRO A 68 -14.35 8.31 -6.10
C PRO A 68 -14.99 7.93 -7.44
N GLU A 69 -16.29 8.22 -7.58
CA GLU A 69 -17.03 8.12 -8.85
C GLU A 69 -17.67 9.48 -9.14
N PRO A 70 -17.33 10.14 -10.26
CA PRO A 70 -17.60 11.56 -10.46
C PRO A 70 -19.10 11.94 -10.44
N PHE A 71 -20.00 11.01 -10.75
CA PHE A 71 -21.44 11.29 -10.81
C PHE A 71 -22.19 10.85 -9.55
N GLU A 72 -21.80 9.73 -8.93
CA GLU A 72 -22.36 9.26 -7.66
C GLU A 72 -21.93 10.16 -6.50
N ASP A 73 -20.74 10.74 -6.57
CA ASP A 73 -20.15 11.52 -5.47
C ASP A 73 -20.75 12.92 -5.35
N MET A 74 -21.53 13.32 -6.37
CA MET A 74 -22.37 14.50 -6.31
C MET A 74 -23.52 14.37 -5.29
N ASP A 75 -23.80 13.14 -4.81
CA ASP A 75 -24.56 12.90 -3.59
C ASP A 75 -23.58 12.78 -2.39
N PRO A 76 -23.58 13.76 -1.46
CA PRO A 76 -22.72 13.72 -0.28
C PRO A 76 -22.91 12.47 0.58
N ARG A 77 -24.10 11.84 0.56
CA ARG A 77 -24.36 10.61 1.32
C ARG A 77 -23.58 9.43 0.74
N LEU A 78 -23.59 9.28 -0.58
CA LEU A 78 -22.85 8.22 -1.27
C LEU A 78 -21.34 8.42 -1.12
N SER A 79 -20.86 9.65 -1.32
CA SER A 79 -19.45 10.01 -1.12
C SER A 79 -18.99 9.69 0.32
N LYS A 80 -19.76 10.10 1.34
CA LYS A 80 -19.45 9.82 2.74
C LYS A 80 -19.47 8.32 3.06
N ASN A 81 -20.47 7.58 2.57
CA ASN A 81 -20.55 6.14 2.79
C ASN A 81 -19.36 5.41 2.14
N ARG A 82 -18.95 5.82 0.93
CA ARG A 82 -17.78 5.25 0.28
C ARG A 82 -16.50 5.52 1.06
N LYS A 83 -16.31 6.76 1.52
CA LYS A 83 -15.15 7.11 2.35
C LYS A 83 -15.12 6.25 3.62
N LEU A 84 -16.26 6.06 4.30
CA LEU A 84 -16.33 5.18 5.46
C LEU A 84 -15.91 3.73 5.13
N LEU A 85 -16.41 3.19 4.02
CA LEU A 85 -16.04 1.84 3.57
C LEU A 85 -14.55 1.72 3.25
N LEU A 86 -13.97 2.73 2.59
CA LEU A 86 -12.54 2.82 2.33
C LEU A 86 -11.75 2.85 3.64
N ASP A 87 -12.10 3.76 4.55
CA ASP A 87 -11.42 3.93 5.83
C ASP A 87 -11.48 2.61 6.64
N CYS A 88 -12.64 1.93 6.70
CA CYS A 88 -12.78 0.62 7.34
C CYS A 88 -11.88 -0.46 6.70
N ASN A 89 -11.76 -0.46 5.37
CA ASN A 89 -10.92 -1.42 4.66
C ASN A 89 -9.41 -1.15 4.91
N MET A 90 -9.00 0.12 5.02
CA MET A 90 -7.62 0.49 5.33
C MET A 90 -7.17 0.02 6.72
N LEU A 91 -8.08 -0.05 7.71
CA LEU A 91 -7.78 -0.56 9.05
C LEU A 91 -7.26 -2.01 9.07
N LEU A 92 -7.49 -2.79 8.00
CA LEU A 92 -7.01 -4.17 7.89
C LEU A 92 -5.51 -4.26 7.55
N HIS A 93 -4.93 -3.19 7.01
CA HIS A 93 -3.51 -3.12 6.65
C HIS A 93 -2.61 -2.87 7.87
N ILE A 94 -1.31 -3.14 7.71
CA ILE A 94 -0.31 -2.93 8.78
C ILE A 94 -0.15 -1.45 9.11
N ASP A 95 -0.19 -0.61 8.09
CA ASP A 95 -0.09 0.85 8.22
C ASP A 95 -1.26 1.53 7.47
N PRO A 96 -2.45 1.64 8.11
CA PRO A 96 -3.65 2.21 7.47
C PRO A 96 -3.46 3.62 6.92
N ASP A 97 -2.66 4.45 7.59
CA ASP A 97 -2.42 5.84 7.19
C ASP A 97 -1.52 5.94 5.95
N ALA A 98 -0.71 4.89 5.70
CA ALA A 98 0.15 4.77 4.53
C ALA A 98 -0.51 4.04 3.34
N THR A 99 -1.82 3.77 3.40
CA THR A 99 -2.53 3.01 2.35
C THR A 99 -3.50 3.87 1.54
N THR A 100 -3.01 4.45 0.44
CA THR A 100 -3.81 5.20 -0.53
C THR A 100 -3.48 4.78 -1.96
N SER A 101 -4.39 5.08 -2.90
CA SER A 101 -4.22 4.76 -4.33
C SER A 101 -3.36 5.81 -5.03
N LEU A 102 -2.41 5.37 -5.86
CA LEU A 102 -1.64 6.21 -6.79
C LEU A 102 -2.52 6.84 -7.87
N LEU A 103 -3.68 6.24 -8.13
CA LEU A 103 -4.65 6.62 -9.16
C LEU A 103 -5.99 6.99 -8.53
N TYR A 104 -6.00 7.47 -7.28
CA TYR A 104 -7.21 7.84 -6.55
C TYR A 104 -8.08 8.83 -7.36
N ASP A 105 -7.43 9.78 -8.01
CA ASP A 105 -8.02 10.85 -8.82
C ASP A 105 -8.11 10.53 -10.32
N LEU A 106 -7.90 9.27 -10.72
CA LEU A 106 -7.98 8.86 -12.13
C LEU A 106 -9.38 9.25 -12.72
N PRO A 107 -9.44 10.00 -13.84
CA PRO A 107 -10.66 10.64 -14.32
C PRO A 107 -11.52 9.68 -15.16
N VAL A 108 -12.03 8.63 -14.52
CA VAL A 108 -12.90 7.64 -15.13
C VAL A 108 -14.24 7.58 -14.40
N ALA A 109 -15.27 7.13 -15.11
CA ALA A 109 -16.62 6.98 -14.59
C ALA A 109 -17.21 5.63 -14.97
N LYS A 110 -18.29 5.24 -14.30
CA LYS A 110 -19.03 4.03 -14.65
C LYS A 110 -19.64 4.15 -16.05
N ALA A 111 -19.77 3.02 -16.72
CA ALA A 111 -20.46 2.93 -18.00
C ALA A 111 -21.92 3.38 -17.88
N ARG A 112 -22.45 3.87 -18.99
CA ARG A 112 -23.72 4.62 -19.06
C ARG A 112 -24.77 3.83 -19.83
N ASN A 113 -26.00 4.29 -19.73
CA ASN A 113 -27.15 3.65 -20.36
C ASN A 113 -28.10 4.68 -20.99
N SER A 114 -28.94 4.22 -21.91
CA SER A 114 -29.89 5.08 -22.64
C SER A 114 -31.05 5.63 -21.81
N TYR A 115 -31.36 5.03 -20.66
CA TYR A 115 -32.50 5.41 -19.81
C TYR A 115 -32.11 6.39 -18.69
N THR A 116 -30.84 6.83 -18.66
CA THR A 116 -30.35 7.87 -17.74
C THR A 116 -29.61 8.95 -18.49
N THR A 117 -29.65 10.17 -17.97
CA THR A 117 -28.89 11.32 -18.48
C THR A 117 -28.04 11.93 -17.38
N VAL A 118 -27.09 12.79 -17.76
CA VAL A 118 -26.30 13.60 -16.83
C VAL A 118 -26.78 15.04 -16.94
N VAL A 119 -27.32 15.59 -15.85
CA VAL A 119 -27.75 16.99 -15.74
C VAL A 119 -27.05 17.59 -14.53
N ASP A 120 -26.32 18.68 -14.73
CA ASP A 120 -25.52 19.35 -13.69
C ASP A 120 -24.61 18.37 -12.91
N GLY A 121 -24.00 17.44 -13.63
CA GLY A 121 -23.11 16.41 -13.06
C GLY A 121 -23.82 15.27 -12.32
N ARG A 122 -25.16 15.23 -12.29
CA ARG A 122 -25.94 14.19 -11.61
C ARG A 122 -26.61 13.24 -12.58
N ILE A 123 -26.69 11.96 -12.19
CA ILE A 123 -27.41 10.93 -12.93
C ILE A 123 -28.90 11.06 -12.63
N LEU A 124 -29.69 11.36 -13.67
CA LEU A 124 -31.15 11.40 -13.60
C LEU A 124 -31.75 10.43 -14.61
N LEU A 125 -33.03 10.10 -14.45
CA LEU A 125 -33.78 9.38 -15.48
C LEU A 125 -33.89 10.25 -16.74
N ALA A 126 -33.72 9.62 -17.90
CA ALA A 126 -34.01 10.27 -19.17
C ALA A 126 -35.52 10.56 -19.31
N ASP A 127 -35.88 11.48 -20.20
CA ASP A 127 -37.29 11.79 -20.43
C ASP A 127 -38.08 10.54 -20.88
N GLY A 128 -39.25 10.32 -20.28
CA GLY A 128 -40.06 9.13 -20.48
C GLY A 128 -39.52 7.82 -19.88
N ALA A 129 -38.35 7.83 -19.21
CA ALA A 129 -37.83 6.64 -18.54
C ALA A 129 -38.43 6.46 -17.14
N ASP A 130 -38.70 5.20 -16.78
CA ASP A 130 -39.20 4.79 -15.45
C ASP A 130 -38.13 4.07 -14.61
N GLY A 131 -36.89 4.04 -15.09
CA GLY A 131 -35.76 3.37 -14.44
C GLY A 131 -35.76 1.84 -14.55
N LYS A 132 -36.71 1.24 -15.28
CA LYS A 132 -36.74 -0.22 -15.51
C LYS A 132 -35.91 -0.57 -16.75
N PRO A 133 -34.90 -1.45 -16.63
CA PRO A 133 -34.15 -1.92 -17.79
C PRO A 133 -35.03 -2.66 -18.80
N ARG A 134 -34.79 -2.42 -20.09
CA ARG A 134 -35.50 -3.01 -21.23
C ARG A 134 -34.51 -3.61 -22.24
N PRO A 135 -34.91 -4.61 -23.03
CA PRO A 135 -34.05 -5.16 -24.09
C PRO A 135 -33.60 -4.14 -25.15
N SER A 136 -34.35 -3.04 -25.31
CA SER A 136 -34.01 -1.95 -26.22
C SER A 136 -33.00 -0.96 -25.65
N ASP A 137 -32.71 -1.04 -24.34
CA ASP A 137 -31.78 -0.12 -23.70
C ASP A 137 -30.35 -0.40 -24.17
N LYS A 138 -29.63 0.70 -24.44
CA LYS A 138 -28.24 0.65 -24.88
C LYS A 138 -27.35 0.90 -23.69
N PHE A 139 -26.31 0.09 -23.57
CA PHE A 139 -25.21 0.29 -22.63
C PHE A 139 -23.98 0.76 -23.41
N TYR A 140 -23.32 1.80 -22.93
CA TYR A 140 -22.17 2.36 -23.63
C TYR A 140 -21.01 2.66 -22.67
N PHE A 141 -19.80 2.39 -23.18
CA PHE A 141 -18.54 2.64 -22.50
C PHE A 141 -17.88 3.88 -23.10
N THR A 142 -17.35 4.73 -22.23
CA THR A 142 -16.54 5.88 -22.64
C THR A 142 -15.08 5.44 -22.73
N PHE A 143 -14.40 5.89 -23.78
CA PHE A 143 -12.94 5.84 -23.88
C PHE A 143 -12.36 7.12 -23.28
N PHE A 144 -11.91 7.04 -22.03
CA PHE A 144 -11.38 8.18 -21.31
C PHE A 144 -9.96 8.50 -21.79
N GLN A 145 -9.72 9.76 -22.17
CA GLN A 145 -8.41 10.23 -22.56
C GLN A 145 -7.65 10.65 -21.30
N LEU A 146 -6.51 10.00 -21.07
CA LEU A 146 -5.69 10.22 -19.89
C LEU A 146 -4.54 11.16 -20.19
N GLU A 147 -4.38 12.16 -19.34
CA GLU A 147 -3.20 13.02 -19.33
C GLU A 147 -1.93 12.22 -18.98
N THR A 148 -0.79 12.74 -19.43
CA THR A 148 0.56 12.18 -19.22
C THR A 148 0.79 11.68 -17.81
N ARG A 149 0.42 12.46 -16.79
CA ARG A 149 0.61 12.04 -15.39
C ARG A 149 -0.01 10.67 -15.10
N HIS A 150 -1.26 10.45 -15.51
CA HIS A 150 -1.96 9.18 -15.27
C HIS A 150 -1.37 8.04 -16.11
N VAL A 151 -1.01 8.31 -17.37
CA VAL A 151 -0.38 7.32 -18.25
C VAL A 151 0.94 6.83 -17.64
N GLN A 152 1.78 7.76 -17.18
CA GLN A 152 3.06 7.40 -16.58
C GLN A 152 2.92 6.77 -15.19
N THR A 153 1.89 7.14 -14.40
CA THR A 153 1.56 6.43 -13.17
C THR A 153 1.09 5.00 -13.43
N ILE A 154 0.28 4.76 -14.47
CA ILE A 154 -0.10 3.39 -14.89
C ILE A 154 1.15 2.60 -15.29
N ASN A 155 2.02 3.17 -16.11
CA ASN A 155 3.28 2.52 -16.49
C ASN A 155 4.18 2.24 -15.28
N THR A 156 4.17 3.12 -14.26
CA THR A 156 4.87 2.90 -12.99
C THR A 156 4.37 1.64 -12.28
N VAL A 157 3.05 1.46 -12.17
CA VAL A 157 2.46 0.26 -11.54
C VAL A 157 2.84 -1.01 -12.31
N ILE A 158 2.84 -0.94 -13.64
CA ILE A 158 3.21 -2.05 -14.53
C ILE A 158 4.69 -2.43 -14.33
N LEU A 159 5.58 -1.44 -14.34
CA LEU A 159 7.02 -1.64 -14.18
C LEU A 159 7.38 -2.15 -12.78
N ASP A 160 6.72 -1.68 -11.72
CA ASP A 160 7.01 -2.10 -10.35
C ASP A 160 6.70 -3.60 -10.10
N GLN A 161 5.70 -4.12 -10.81
CA GLN A 161 5.35 -5.55 -10.76
C GLN A 161 6.16 -6.41 -11.76
N ALA A 162 7.12 -5.83 -12.48
CA ALA A 162 7.90 -6.53 -13.50
C ALA A 162 9.14 -7.27 -12.94
N HIS A 163 9.33 -7.35 -11.63
CA HIS A 163 10.58 -7.86 -11.03
C HIS A 163 10.77 -9.39 -11.19
N CYS A 164 9.71 -10.12 -11.53
CA CYS A 164 9.73 -11.58 -11.74
C CYS A 164 9.63 -12.01 -13.21
N ILE A 165 9.73 -11.07 -14.16
CA ILE A 165 9.53 -11.32 -15.59
C ILE A 165 10.73 -10.89 -16.42
N SER A 166 10.76 -11.29 -17.70
CA SER A 166 11.91 -11.04 -18.59
C SER A 166 11.64 -10.17 -19.81
N THR A 167 10.37 -9.99 -20.18
CA THR A 167 9.98 -9.32 -21.42
C THR A 167 9.17 -8.05 -21.17
N LEU A 168 9.54 -6.99 -21.90
CA LEU A 168 8.81 -5.73 -21.99
C LEU A 168 8.50 -5.47 -23.47
N VAL A 169 7.23 -5.27 -23.78
CA VAL A 169 6.74 -4.98 -25.13
C VAL A 169 6.31 -3.52 -25.21
N PHE A 170 6.82 -2.84 -26.22
CA PHE A 170 6.60 -1.42 -26.50
C PHE A 170 6.62 -1.20 -28.01
N LYS A 171 6.01 -0.12 -28.47
CA LYS A 171 5.97 0.27 -29.89
C LYS A 171 6.92 1.43 -30.18
N SER A 172 7.09 2.37 -29.25
CA SER A 172 7.90 3.57 -29.42
C SER A 172 9.06 3.61 -28.42
N GLN A 173 10.30 3.63 -28.93
CA GLN A 173 11.49 3.82 -28.09
C GLN A 173 11.44 5.12 -27.29
N LEU A 174 10.91 6.19 -27.89
CA LEU A 174 10.76 7.48 -27.22
C LEU A 174 9.76 7.40 -26.07
N ALA A 175 8.62 6.73 -26.28
CA ALA A 175 7.59 6.59 -25.25
C ALA A 175 8.07 5.68 -24.11
N LEU A 176 8.76 4.59 -24.45
CA LEU A 176 9.42 3.73 -23.47
C LEU A 176 10.43 4.53 -22.63
N ARG A 177 11.31 5.31 -23.26
CA ARG A 177 12.29 6.14 -22.56
C ARG A 177 11.60 7.08 -21.56
N LYS A 178 10.56 7.79 -21.98
CA LYS A 178 9.77 8.69 -21.10
C LYS A 178 9.20 7.93 -19.90
N ALA A 179 8.63 6.75 -20.11
CA ALA A 179 8.05 5.94 -19.04
C ALA A 179 9.10 5.42 -18.05
N LEU A 180 10.26 4.99 -18.54
CA LEU A 180 11.36 4.56 -17.68
C LEU A 180 11.95 5.74 -16.90
N GLU A 181 12.15 6.90 -17.54
CA GLU A 181 12.59 8.13 -16.86
C GLU A 181 11.66 8.53 -15.73
N PHE A 182 10.34 8.50 -15.98
CA PHE A 182 9.34 8.80 -14.97
C PHE A 182 9.38 7.78 -13.83
N TYR A 183 9.34 6.48 -14.15
CA TYR A 183 9.35 5.41 -13.13
C TYR A 183 10.62 5.43 -12.30
N LEU A 184 11.80 5.57 -12.91
CA LEU A 184 13.06 5.55 -12.17
C LEU A 184 13.20 6.79 -11.27
N SER A 185 12.76 7.96 -11.73
CA SER A 185 12.89 9.22 -10.97
C SER A 185 11.83 9.44 -9.88
N VAL A 186 10.65 8.81 -9.95
CA VAL A 186 9.57 9.07 -8.97
C VAL A 186 10.03 8.77 -7.53
N SER A 187 9.66 9.61 -6.57
CA SER A 187 10.04 9.41 -5.16
C SER A 187 9.35 8.16 -4.58
N THR A 188 10.06 7.44 -3.71
CA THR A 188 9.53 6.29 -2.97
C THR A 188 8.92 6.64 -1.62
N GLN A 189 9.11 7.87 -1.15
CA GLN A 189 8.66 8.35 0.16
C GLN A 189 7.54 9.38 0.06
N THR A 190 6.64 9.23 -0.90
CA THR A 190 5.39 9.97 -0.89
C THR A 190 4.51 9.39 0.23
N THR A 191 4.19 10.23 1.22
CA THR A 191 3.25 9.92 2.31
C THR A 191 2.03 9.19 1.79
N GLY A 192 1.61 8.09 2.42
CA GLY A 192 0.34 7.44 2.06
C GLY A 192 0.43 6.32 1.02
N ILE A 193 1.60 5.88 0.56
CA ILE A 193 1.71 4.91 -0.55
C ILE A 193 2.27 3.56 -0.10
N TYR A 194 1.61 2.48 -0.54
CA TYR A 194 2.18 1.14 -0.52
C TYR A 194 3.47 1.13 -1.34
N SER A 195 4.55 0.64 -0.74
CA SER A 195 5.88 1.06 -1.13
C SER A 195 6.29 0.55 -2.52
N ILE A 196 6.26 1.41 -3.54
CA ILE A 196 6.87 1.17 -4.85
C ILE A 196 8.38 1.21 -4.72
N LYS A 197 9.10 0.44 -5.55
CA LYS A 197 10.57 0.40 -5.58
C LYS A 197 11.20 0.22 -4.19
N THR A 198 10.61 -0.67 -3.38
CA THR A 198 11.20 -1.08 -2.11
C THR A 198 12.08 -2.29 -2.32
N ILE A 199 13.32 -2.20 -1.86
CA ILE A 199 14.31 -3.27 -1.90
C ILE A 199 14.66 -3.71 -0.48
N SER A 200 15.04 -4.97 -0.33
CA SER A 200 15.73 -5.46 0.85
C SER A 200 17.23 -5.15 0.81
N ASP A 201 17.92 -5.36 1.92
CA ASP A 201 19.39 -5.31 2.03
C ASP A 201 20.09 -6.55 1.48
N ARG A 202 19.33 -7.52 0.94
CA ARG A 202 19.87 -8.76 0.38
C ARG A 202 20.62 -8.47 -0.92
N PRO A 203 21.78 -9.12 -1.16
CA PRO A 203 22.60 -8.85 -2.35
C PRO A 203 21.91 -9.17 -3.68
N ASN A 204 20.93 -10.08 -3.67
CA ASN A 204 20.19 -10.54 -4.86
C ASN A 204 18.70 -10.14 -4.81
N ASP A 205 18.39 -8.96 -4.27
CA ASP A 205 17.02 -8.45 -4.24
C ASP A 205 16.43 -8.35 -5.68
N PRO A 206 15.29 -9.01 -5.98
CA PRO A 206 14.71 -9.01 -7.33
C PRO A 206 14.33 -7.62 -7.83
N MET A 207 13.84 -6.75 -6.95
CA MET A 207 13.48 -5.38 -7.30
C MET A 207 14.74 -4.56 -7.61
N LEU A 208 15.81 -4.69 -6.84
CA LEU A 208 17.09 -4.04 -7.17
C LEU A 208 17.66 -4.51 -8.52
N LEU A 209 17.56 -5.81 -8.81
CA LEU A 209 17.98 -6.37 -10.10
C LEU A 209 17.15 -5.81 -11.26
N LEU A 210 15.83 -5.69 -11.10
CA LEU A 210 14.97 -5.04 -12.07
C LEU A 210 15.40 -3.59 -12.29
N LEU A 211 15.53 -2.79 -11.23
CA LEU A 211 15.88 -1.38 -11.33
C LEU A 211 17.20 -1.17 -12.08
N ARG A 212 18.22 -1.99 -11.81
CA ARG A 212 19.50 -1.94 -12.54
C ARG A 212 19.36 -2.27 -14.03
N LYS A 213 18.52 -3.26 -14.38
CA LYS A 213 18.22 -3.60 -15.78
C LYS A 213 17.50 -2.45 -16.48
N LEU A 214 16.53 -1.83 -15.81
CA LEU A 214 15.78 -0.70 -16.35
C LEU A 214 16.67 0.55 -16.50
N GLU A 215 17.57 0.84 -15.56
CA GLU A 215 18.58 1.90 -15.73
C GLU A 215 19.47 1.63 -16.95
N HIS A 216 19.96 0.39 -17.12
CA HIS A 216 20.79 0.02 -18.27
C HIS A 216 20.04 0.21 -19.59
N LEU A 217 18.79 -0.27 -19.66
CA LEU A 217 17.92 -0.08 -20.83
C LEU A 217 17.69 1.41 -21.12
N THR A 218 17.45 2.21 -20.07
CA THR A 218 17.22 3.66 -20.21
C THR A 218 18.46 4.38 -20.74
N HIS A 219 19.65 3.97 -20.29
CA HIS A 219 20.92 4.46 -20.83
C HIS A 219 21.11 4.08 -22.30
N GLN A 220 20.75 2.87 -22.72
CA GLN A 220 20.75 2.48 -24.14
C GLN A 220 19.79 3.32 -24.99
N LEU A 221 18.72 3.83 -24.40
CA LEU A 221 17.77 4.75 -25.03
C LEU A 221 18.24 6.23 -24.97
N GLY A 222 19.42 6.51 -24.40
CA GLY A 222 20.04 7.84 -24.38
C GLY A 222 19.71 8.69 -23.15
N SER A 223 19.45 8.08 -22.00
CA SER A 223 19.14 8.79 -20.74
C SER A 223 19.90 8.24 -19.53
N ASP A 224 20.47 9.14 -18.74
CA ASP A 224 21.33 8.80 -17.58
C ASP A 224 20.58 8.77 -16.25
N VAL A 225 19.25 8.68 -16.28
CA VAL A 225 18.42 8.65 -15.07
C VAL A 225 18.81 7.50 -14.14
N LYS A 226 18.76 7.77 -12.84
CA LYS A 226 19.01 6.78 -11.78
C LYS A 226 17.75 6.48 -11.01
N ALA A 227 17.64 5.22 -10.59
CA ALA A 227 16.53 4.72 -9.81
C ALA A 227 16.55 5.34 -8.40
N ASN A 228 15.48 6.05 -8.06
CA ASN A 228 15.14 6.34 -6.67
C ASN A 228 14.42 5.13 -6.09
N TYR A 229 14.95 4.55 -5.01
CA TYR A 229 14.36 3.40 -4.33
C TYR A 229 14.50 3.51 -2.80
N TYR A 230 13.65 2.81 -2.06
CA TYR A 230 13.71 2.72 -0.61
C TYR A 230 14.34 1.40 -0.18
N VAL A 231 15.31 1.44 0.74
CA VAL A 231 15.89 0.22 1.33
C VAL A 231 15.13 -0.09 2.61
N ASN A 232 14.26 -1.10 2.55
CA ASN A 232 13.65 -1.68 3.74
C ASN A 232 14.66 -2.62 4.39
N ARG A 233 15.49 -2.06 5.28
CA ARG A 233 16.30 -2.87 6.18
C ARG A 233 15.32 -3.61 7.07
N LEU A 234 15.37 -4.96 7.08
CA LEU A 234 14.65 -5.74 8.08
C LEU A 234 14.91 -5.07 9.43
N ALA A 235 13.86 -4.56 10.06
CA ALA A 235 14.01 -3.85 11.30
C ALA A 235 14.73 -4.78 12.28
N ASP A 236 15.82 -4.31 12.89
CA ASP A 236 16.28 -4.95 14.12
C ASP A 236 15.07 -5.01 15.06
N ASP A 237 14.86 -6.10 15.78
CA ASP A 237 13.70 -6.27 16.68
C ASP A 237 13.52 -5.06 17.61
N ASN A 238 14.63 -4.39 17.93
CA ASN A 238 14.66 -3.12 18.66
C ASN A 238 13.92 -1.96 17.98
N ASP A 239 13.96 -1.82 16.66
CA ASP A 239 13.35 -0.71 15.93
C ASP A 239 11.83 -0.85 15.81
N GLU A 240 11.31 -2.07 15.63
CA GLU A 240 9.87 -2.34 15.67
C GLU A 240 9.29 -2.11 17.07
N ILE A 241 9.98 -2.62 18.11
CA ILE A 241 9.63 -2.36 19.51
C ILE A 241 9.65 -0.85 19.80
N ARG A 242 10.70 -0.14 19.38
CA ARG A 242 10.82 1.33 19.55
C ARG A 242 9.72 2.10 18.83
N ARG A 243 9.23 1.64 17.67
CA ARG A 243 8.12 2.28 16.95
C ARG A 243 6.76 2.02 17.60
N ALA A 244 6.56 0.84 18.19
CA ALA A 244 5.31 0.49 18.86
C ALA A 244 5.12 1.27 20.18
N ILE A 245 6.20 1.52 20.92
CA ILE A 245 6.15 2.12 22.27
C ILE A 245 5.47 3.51 22.30
N PRO A 246 5.79 4.50 21.45
CA PRO A 246 5.12 5.80 21.49
C PRO A 246 3.60 5.72 21.30
N TYR A 247 3.14 4.80 20.45
CA TYR A 247 1.73 4.58 20.20
C TYR A 247 1.03 4.00 21.45
N VAL A 248 1.62 2.95 22.04
CA VAL A 248 1.12 2.31 23.26
C VAL A 248 1.11 3.30 24.42
N MET A 249 2.17 4.10 24.59
CA MET A 249 2.25 5.12 25.64
C MET A 249 1.21 6.23 25.46
N LYS A 250 0.89 6.62 24.21
CA LYS A 250 -0.17 7.59 23.92
C LYS A 250 -1.56 7.06 24.31
N GLU A 251 -1.83 5.79 24.05
CA GLU A 251 -3.10 5.15 24.45
C GLU A 251 -3.17 4.92 25.97
N LEU A 252 -2.05 4.54 26.60
CA LEU A 252 -1.95 4.37 28.05
C LEU A 252 -2.16 5.67 28.82
N ARG A 253 -1.73 6.83 28.30
CA ARG A 253 -2.01 8.14 28.92
C ARG A 253 -3.51 8.44 29.02
N LYS A 254 -4.36 7.77 28.23
CA LYS A 254 -5.83 7.88 28.32
C LYS A 254 -6.42 6.97 29.39
N VAL A 255 -5.65 6.01 29.89
CA VAL A 255 -6.04 5.07 30.95
C VAL A 255 -5.41 5.52 32.26
N SER A 256 -6.21 6.04 33.18
CA SER A 256 -5.74 6.42 34.52
C SER A 256 -5.51 5.16 35.37
N ALA A 257 -4.36 4.50 35.25
CA ALA A 257 -3.98 3.43 36.17
C ALA A 257 -3.07 3.98 37.28
N ARG A 258 -3.44 3.74 38.54
CA ARG A 258 -2.66 4.07 39.75
C ARG A 258 -1.68 2.98 40.17
N ASP A 259 -1.65 1.85 39.45
CA ASP A 259 -0.85 0.66 39.76
C ASP A 259 0.28 0.45 38.73
N PRO A 260 1.56 0.56 39.13
CA PRO A 260 2.72 0.32 38.29
C PRO A 260 2.78 -1.08 37.67
N LEU A 261 2.27 -2.12 38.35
CA LEU A 261 2.34 -3.49 37.84
C LEU A 261 1.32 -3.72 36.72
N ALA A 262 0.09 -3.22 36.91
CA ALA A 262 -0.93 -3.22 35.85
C ALA A 262 -0.43 -2.48 34.60
N MET A 263 0.20 -1.32 34.78
CA MET A 263 0.78 -0.55 33.67
C MET A 263 1.87 -1.29 32.91
N THR A 264 2.74 -1.99 33.63
CA THR A 264 3.80 -2.84 33.06
C THR A 264 3.22 -3.92 32.14
N ILE A 265 2.18 -4.60 32.61
CA ILE A 265 1.48 -5.64 31.84
C ILE A 265 0.76 -5.03 30.63
N PHE A 266 0.08 -3.88 30.79
CA PHE A 266 -0.58 -3.20 29.69
C PHE A 266 0.39 -2.68 28.63
N VAL A 267 1.59 -2.22 29.00
CA VAL A 267 2.65 -1.84 28.04
C VAL A 267 3.08 -3.06 27.23
N LEU A 268 3.39 -4.18 27.91
CA LEU A 268 3.81 -5.40 27.23
C LEU A 268 2.72 -5.92 26.28
N ILE A 269 1.47 -6.00 26.76
CA ILE A 269 0.33 -6.43 25.95
C ILE A 269 0.08 -5.46 24.79
N GLY A 270 0.08 -4.15 25.04
CA GLY A 270 -0.16 -3.14 23.99
C GLY A 270 0.92 -3.16 22.91
N VAL A 271 2.19 -3.37 23.29
CA VAL A 271 3.28 -3.53 22.31
C VAL A 271 3.09 -4.82 21.52
N LEU A 272 2.72 -5.93 22.18
CA LEU A 272 2.44 -7.21 21.51
C LEU A 272 1.26 -7.13 20.53
N GLU A 273 0.15 -6.53 20.95
CA GLU A 273 -1.02 -6.28 20.09
C GLU A 273 -0.63 -5.43 18.88
N LYS A 274 0.20 -4.41 19.08
CA LYS A 274 0.67 -3.56 17.99
C LYS A 274 1.60 -4.29 17.02
N LEU A 275 2.45 -5.16 17.54
CA LEU A 275 3.33 -6.02 16.74
C LEU A 275 2.59 -7.22 16.11
N ARG A 276 1.33 -7.46 16.48
CA ARG A 276 0.52 -8.61 16.05
C ARG A 276 1.19 -9.96 16.34
N THR A 277 1.90 -10.06 17.45
CA THR A 277 2.63 -11.28 17.86
C THR A 277 1.83 -12.00 18.94
N ASP A 278 1.63 -13.32 18.79
CA ASP A 278 0.97 -14.13 19.81
C ASP A 278 1.93 -14.55 20.95
N ILE A 279 1.36 -14.93 22.10
CA ILE A 279 2.11 -15.33 23.30
C ILE A 279 3.06 -16.52 23.02
N PRO A 280 2.67 -17.58 22.29
CA PRO A 280 3.56 -18.67 21.93
C PRO A 280 4.78 -18.24 21.08
N THR A 281 4.57 -17.34 20.13
CA THR A 281 5.64 -16.77 19.29
C THR A 281 6.59 -15.94 20.15
N MET A 282 6.07 -15.18 21.11
CA MET A 282 6.89 -14.44 22.08
C MET A 282 7.73 -15.37 22.95
N CYS A 283 7.16 -16.42 23.54
CA CYS A 283 7.91 -17.39 24.33
C CYS A 283 8.99 -18.14 23.52
N THR A 284 8.82 -18.22 22.21
CA THR A 284 9.80 -18.80 21.29
C THR A 284 10.90 -17.80 20.95
N LEU A 285 10.54 -16.53 20.74
CA LEU A 285 11.48 -15.43 20.54
C LEU A 285 12.37 -15.24 21.76
N ASP A 286 11.80 -15.24 22.97
CA ASP A 286 12.54 -15.12 24.24
C ASP A 286 13.58 -16.22 24.42
N ARG A 287 13.22 -17.47 24.12
CA ARG A 287 14.15 -18.60 24.15
C ARG A 287 15.28 -18.44 23.13
N THR A 288 14.92 -18.02 21.92
CA THR A 288 15.89 -17.81 20.83
C THR A 288 16.85 -16.65 21.14
N LEU A 289 16.36 -15.56 21.73
CA LEU A 289 17.18 -14.42 22.13
C LEU A 289 18.12 -14.78 23.30
N ALA A 290 17.62 -15.59 24.25
CA ALA A 290 18.44 -16.12 25.35
C ALA A 290 19.60 -16.99 24.82
N ASP A 291 19.32 -17.87 23.85
CA ASP A 291 20.35 -18.71 23.20
C ASP A 291 21.42 -17.88 22.46
N GLN A 292 21.08 -16.66 22.04
CA GLN A 292 21.98 -15.70 21.38
C GLN A 292 22.67 -14.73 22.35
N GLY A 293 22.46 -14.87 23.66
CA GLY A 293 22.99 -13.95 24.68
C GLY A 293 22.39 -12.53 24.60
N ARG A 294 21.25 -12.36 23.93
CA ARG A 294 20.50 -11.10 23.85
C ARG A 294 19.52 -10.99 25.02
N LEU A 295 19.10 -9.77 25.32
CA LEU A 295 18.12 -9.52 26.38
C LEU A 295 16.76 -10.13 26.00
N PRO A 296 16.04 -10.74 26.96
CA PRO A 296 14.66 -11.17 26.75
C PRO A 296 13.76 -10.01 26.30
N TYR A 297 12.73 -10.32 25.52
CA TYR A 297 11.77 -9.38 24.96
C TYR A 297 11.19 -8.39 25.99
N PRO A 298 10.76 -8.82 27.21
CA PRO A 298 10.31 -7.86 28.21
C PRO A 298 11.38 -6.80 28.53
N ASN A 299 12.65 -7.20 28.67
CA ASN A 299 13.74 -6.29 28.98
C ASN A 299 14.04 -5.32 27.83
N MET A 300 13.89 -5.76 26.58
CA MET A 300 14.05 -4.89 25.41
C MET A 300 12.96 -3.81 25.37
N VAL A 301 11.70 -4.18 25.64
CA VAL A 301 10.58 -3.24 25.74
C VAL A 301 10.84 -2.21 26.85
N PHE A 302 11.26 -2.65 28.04
CA PHE A 302 11.52 -1.74 29.16
C PHE A 302 12.74 -0.84 28.95
N GLN A 303 13.80 -1.32 28.33
CA GLN A 303 14.94 -0.46 27.96
C GLN A 303 14.53 0.61 26.97
N ALA A 304 13.71 0.27 25.98
CA ALA A 304 13.21 1.23 25.01
C ALA A 304 12.26 2.24 25.67
N VAL A 305 11.37 1.83 26.60
CA VAL A 305 10.56 2.75 27.41
C VAL A 305 11.42 3.67 28.27
N HIS A 306 12.45 3.13 28.95
CA HIS A 306 13.38 3.91 29.77
C HIS A 306 14.12 4.98 28.97
N SER A 307 14.50 4.67 27.73
CA SER A 307 15.15 5.64 26.83
C SER A 307 14.22 6.80 26.40
N MET A 308 12.90 6.63 26.51
CA MET A 308 11.90 7.63 26.09
C MET A 308 11.28 8.40 27.26
N ASP A 309 11.12 7.77 28.43
CA ASP A 309 10.54 8.36 29.65
C ASP A 309 11.18 7.74 30.91
N PRO A 310 12.35 8.27 31.33
CA PRO A 310 13.14 7.67 32.41
C PRO A 310 12.38 7.61 33.74
N ILE A 311 11.62 8.65 34.05
CA ILE A 311 10.90 8.84 35.33
C ILE A 311 9.83 7.77 35.53
N THR A 312 9.05 7.49 34.48
CA THR A 312 7.96 6.51 34.55
C THR A 312 8.50 5.08 34.54
N SER A 313 9.63 4.86 33.87
CA SER A 313 10.23 3.52 33.73
C SER A 313 10.93 2.99 34.99
N ASP A 314 11.54 3.84 35.81
CA ASP A 314 12.26 3.41 37.02
C ASP A 314 11.31 2.78 38.05
N ALA A 315 10.08 3.31 38.16
CA ALA A 315 9.03 2.74 39.00
C ALA A 315 8.58 1.34 38.50
N HIS A 316 8.51 1.13 37.19
CA HIS A 316 8.11 -0.14 36.58
C HIS A 316 9.22 -1.21 36.68
N ILE A 317 10.48 -0.82 36.43
CA ILE A 317 11.65 -1.70 36.54
C ILE A 317 11.86 -2.17 37.99
N MET A 318 11.64 -1.29 38.97
CA MET A 318 11.69 -1.63 40.39
C MET A 318 10.65 -2.70 40.77
N ALA A 319 9.39 -2.56 40.31
CA ALA A 319 8.31 -3.49 40.63
C ALA A 319 8.55 -4.92 40.09
N LEU A 320 9.13 -5.06 38.90
CA LEU A 320 9.50 -6.37 38.32
C LEU A 320 10.67 -7.04 39.07
N ARG A 321 11.64 -6.25 39.55
CA ARG A 321 12.76 -6.78 40.36
C ARG A 321 12.28 -7.33 41.71
N THR A 322 11.20 -6.76 42.28
CA THR A 322 10.62 -7.27 43.53
C THR A 322 9.97 -8.64 43.34
N LEU A 323 9.37 -8.90 42.17
CA LEU A 323 8.77 -10.19 41.81
C LEU A 323 9.82 -11.28 41.53
N ASN A 324 10.95 -10.95 40.92
CA ASN A 324 12.03 -11.91 40.66
C ASN A 324 12.86 -12.29 41.90
N LEU A 325 12.62 -11.64 43.05
CA LEU A 325 13.26 -11.99 44.32
C LEU A 325 12.38 -12.90 45.20
N GLU A 326 11.12 -13.15 44.79
CA GLU A 326 10.17 -14.02 45.50
C GLU A 326 9.76 -15.28 44.71
N ALA A 327 10.41 -15.56 43.56
CA ALA A 327 10.15 -16.73 42.71
C ALA A 327 11.29 -17.75 42.75
#